data_AF-A0A7Y2PK60-F1
#
_entry.id   AF-A0A7Y2PK60-F1
#
_cell.length_a   1.000
_cell.length_b   1.000
_cell.length_c   1.000
_cell.angle_alpha   90.00
_cell.angle_beta   90.00
_cell.angle_gamma   90.00
#
_symmetry.space_group_name_H-M   'P 1'
#
loop_
_entity.id
_entity.type
_entity.pdbx_description
1 polymer ?
#
loop_
_entity_poly.entity_id
_entity_poly.type
_entity_poly.pdbx_seq_one_letter_code
_entity_poly.pdbx_strand_id
1 'polypeptide(L)'
;MQLGNKISKLERLLCKYSRWIHAARISLAFLTTFVAIRYFKLDGASYALITMLIVMGPQPYWGNVSSRAVQRTFGTVIGALSGLAGLYMELYSFPAMLA
;
A
#
# COMPACT_ATOMS: atom_id res chain seq x y z
N MET A 1 -0.12 -0.45 -35.22
CA MET A 1 -1.39 -0.98 -34.66
C MET A 1 -2.52 -0.07 -35.11
N GLN A 2 -3.37 -0.55 -36.03
CA GLN A 2 -4.51 0.22 -36.53
C GLN A 2 -5.69 0.11 -35.55
N LEU A 3 -6.03 1.20 -34.85
CA LEU A 3 -7.28 1.27 -34.07
C LEU A 3 -8.44 1.62 -35.01
N GLY A 4 -8.96 0.59 -35.69
CA GLY A 4 -10.10 0.68 -36.61
C GLY A 4 -11.48 0.63 -35.95
N ASN A 5 -11.63 0.97 -34.67
CA ASN A 5 -12.94 1.05 -34.03
C ASN A 5 -13.31 2.50 -33.72
N LYS A 6 -14.56 2.89 -34.05
CA LYS A 6 -15.13 4.20 -33.71
C LYS A 6 -15.13 4.34 -32.19
N ILE A 7 -14.14 5.04 -31.66
CA ILE A 7 -14.02 5.38 -30.24
C ILE A 7 -15.35 5.99 -29.80
N SER A 8 -16.06 5.27 -28.92
CA SER A 8 -17.39 5.65 -28.45
C SER A 8 -17.31 6.96 -27.66
N LYS A 9 -18.34 7.82 -27.72
CA LYS A 9 -18.38 9.06 -26.92
C LYS A 9 -18.15 8.78 -25.43
N LEU A 10 -18.58 7.60 -24.96
CA LEU A 10 -18.40 7.15 -23.58
C LEU A 10 -16.92 6.90 -23.24
N GLU A 11 -16.15 6.23 -24.09
CA GLU A 11 -14.72 6.03 -23.87
C GLU A 11 -13.96 7.35 -23.81
N ARG A 12 -14.35 8.33 -24.64
CA ARG A 12 -13.75 9.66 -24.64
C ARG A 12 -14.08 10.46 -23.36
N LEU A 13 -15.29 10.28 -22.81
CA LEU A 13 -15.70 10.88 -21.53
C LEU A 13 -15.03 10.19 -20.34
N LEU A 14 -14.95 8.86 -20.35
CA LEU A 14 -14.20 8.07 -19.36
C LEU A 14 -12.72 8.46 -19.35
N CYS A 15 -12.13 8.70 -20.52
CA CYS A 15 -10.74 9.17 -20.62
C CYS A 15 -10.57 10.61 -20.08
N LYS A 16 -11.54 11.50 -20.34
CA LYS A 16 -11.55 12.88 -19.84
C LYS A 16 -11.74 12.98 -18.32
N TYR A 17 -12.55 12.10 -17.74
CA TYR A 17 -12.80 12.02 -16.29
C TYR A 17 -11.93 10.99 -15.55
N SER A 18 -11.01 10.32 -16.25
CA SER A 18 -10.10 9.32 -15.66
C SER A 18 -9.35 9.84 -14.43
N ARG A 19 -8.95 11.11 -14.44
CA ARG A 19 -8.28 11.77 -13.30
C ARG A 19 -9.19 11.90 -12.07
N TRP A 20 -10.47 12.19 -12.28
CA TRP A 20 -11.48 12.27 -11.21
C TRP A 20 -11.87 10.89 -10.68
N ILE A 21 -12.00 9.90 -11.56
CA ILE A 21 -12.27 8.51 -11.16
C ILE A 21 -11.09 7.95 -10.37
N HIS A 22 -9.86 8.29 -10.75
CA HIS A 22 -8.66 7.92 -10.02
C HIS A 22 -8.62 8.58 -8.63
N ALA A 23 -8.86 9.89 -8.56
CA ALA A 23 -8.93 10.62 -7.28
C ALA A 23 -10.04 10.09 -6.38
N ALA A 24 -11.24 9.82 -6.93
CA ALA A 24 -12.36 9.24 -6.19
C ALA A 24 -12.02 7.85 -5.65
N ARG A 25 -11.33 7.01 -6.44
CA ARG A 25 -10.87 5.70 -5.98
C ARG A 25 -9.87 5.78 -4.82
N ILE A 26 -8.91 6.70 -4.88
CA ILE A 26 -7.95 6.90 -3.79
C ILE A 26 -8.67 7.42 -2.54
N SER A 27 -9.57 8.40 -2.70
CA SER A 27 -10.35 8.95 -1.60
C SER A 27 -11.24 7.89 -0.94
N LEU A 28 -11.87 7.02 -1.73
CA LEU A 28 -12.71 5.93 -1.21
C LEU A 28 -11.87 4.90 -0.46
N ALA A 29 -10.74 4.45 -1.03
CA ALA A 29 -9.84 3.50 -0.38
C ALA A 29 -9.24 4.06 0.91
N PHE A 30 -8.86 5.34 0.91
CA PHE A 30 -8.35 6.03 2.09
C PHE A 30 -9.42 6.14 3.18
N LEU A 31 -10.64 6.55 2.81
CA LEU A 31 -11.75 6.68 3.76
C LEU A 31 -12.10 5.32 4.40
N THR A 32 -12.18 4.26 3.59
CA THR A 32 -12.44 2.90 4.10
C THR A 32 -11.34 2.44 5.07
N THR A 33 -10.08 2.69 4.72
CA THR A 33 -8.93 2.32 5.57
C THR A 33 -8.92 3.12 6.88
N PHE A 34 -9.25 4.41 6.80
CA PHE A 34 -9.36 5.31 7.96
C PHE A 34 -10.47 4.86 8.92
N VAL A 35 -11.66 4.56 8.40
CA VAL A 35 -12.79 4.05 9.19
C VAL A 35 -12.43 2.73 9.85
N ALA A 36 -11.79 1.80 9.11
CA ALA A 36 -11.34 0.53 9.66
C ALA A 36 -10.35 0.71 10.82
N ILE A 37 -9.30 1.51 10.64
CA ILE A 37 -8.30 1.78 11.69
C ILE A 37 -8.95 2.42 12.92
N ARG A 38 -9.87 3.36 12.71
CA ARG A 38 -10.58 4.02 13.82
C ARG A 38 -11.48 3.05 14.58
N TYR A 39 -12.12 2.12 13.87
CA TYR A 39 -12.96 1.09 14.47
C TYR A 39 -12.15 0.08 15.29
N PHE A 40 -11.02 -0.38 14.75
CA PHE A 40 -10.17 -1.36 15.42
C PHE A 40 -9.31 -0.79 16.57
N LYS A 41 -9.25 0.54 16.75
CA LYS A 41 -8.47 1.22 17.81
C LYS A 41 -7.06 0.64 17.99
N LEU A 42 -6.39 0.32 16.88
CA LEU A 42 -5.04 -0.22 16.89
C LEU A 42 -4.05 0.91 17.17
N ASP A 43 -3.40 0.87 18.32
CA ASP A 43 -2.29 1.77 18.64
C ASP A 43 -1.15 1.58 17.62
N GLY A 44 -0.71 2.67 17.00
CA GLY A 44 0.34 2.65 15.96
C GLY A 44 -0.14 2.39 14.52
N ALA A 45 -1.43 2.13 14.28
CA ALA A 45 -1.94 1.88 12.91
C ALA A 45 -1.90 3.12 11.98
N SER A 46 -1.56 4.31 12.50
CA SER A 46 -1.34 5.53 11.72
C SER A 46 -0.30 5.34 10.60
N TYR A 47 0.71 4.50 10.82
CA TYR A 47 1.73 4.19 9.80
C TYR A 47 1.17 3.39 8.62
N ALA A 48 0.13 2.57 8.82
CA ALA A 48 -0.55 1.85 7.74
C ALA A 48 -1.36 2.80 6.84
N LEU A 49 -1.95 3.86 7.42
CA LEU A 49 -2.59 4.95 6.66
C LEU A 49 -1.59 5.70 5.80
N ILE A 50 -0.43 6.03 6.36
CA ILE A 50 0.64 6.77 5.67
C ILE A 50 1.19 5.93 4.51
N THR A 51 1.44 4.63 4.70
CA THR A 51 1.92 3.75 3.61
C THR A 51 0.88 3.59 2.50
N MET A 52 -0.40 3.46 2.84
CA MET A 52 -1.50 3.40 1.86
C MET A 52 -1.56 4.68 1.01
N LEU A 53 -1.44 5.86 1.65
CA LEU A 53 -1.40 7.15 0.97
C LEU A 53 -0.20 7.28 0.02
N ILE A 54 1.01 6.93 0.49
CA ILE A 54 2.24 7.05 -0.30
C ILE A 54 2.26 6.06 -1.48
N VAL A 55 1.73 4.85 -1.30
CA VAL A 55 1.71 3.84 -2.38
C VAL A 55 0.71 4.23 -3.48
N MET A 56 -0.44 4.81 -3.12
CA MET A 56 -1.47 5.19 -4.09
C MET A 56 -1.27 6.57 -4.71
N GLY A 57 -0.61 7.52 -4.03
CA GLY A 57 -0.51 8.92 -4.46
C GLY A 57 0.10 9.19 -5.85
N PRO A 58 1.27 8.63 -6.21
CA PRO A 58 1.94 9.02 -7.45
C PRO A 58 1.55 8.19 -8.68
N GLN A 59 0.65 7.21 -8.56
CA GLN A 59 0.60 6.14 -9.54
C GLN A 59 -0.79 5.89 -10.14
N PRO A 60 -1.07 6.44 -11.34
CA PRO A 60 -2.40 6.41 -11.96
C PRO A 60 -2.83 5.01 -12.44
N TYR A 61 -1.89 4.07 -12.60
CA TYR A 61 -2.13 2.74 -13.18
C TYR A 61 -2.27 1.64 -12.11
N TRP A 62 -3.33 0.85 -12.25
CA TRP A 62 -3.74 -0.19 -11.30
C TRP A 62 -2.67 -1.24 -11.01
N GLY A 63 -1.98 -1.72 -12.05
CA GLY A 63 -0.97 -2.79 -11.92
C GLY A 63 0.30 -2.33 -11.19
N ASN A 64 0.72 -1.10 -11.44
CA ASN A 64 1.91 -0.53 -10.84
C ASN A 64 1.71 -0.27 -9.33
N VAL A 65 0.51 0.16 -8.91
CA VAL A 65 0.14 0.34 -7.49
C VAL A 65 0.16 -0.99 -6.74
N SER A 66 -0.43 -2.04 -7.31
CA SER A 66 -0.50 -3.36 -6.68
C SER A 66 0.89 -3.96 -6.48
N SER A 67 1.74 -3.91 -7.51
CA SER A 67 3.11 -4.40 -7.43
C SER A 67 3.92 -3.66 -6.35
N ARG A 68 3.80 -2.32 -6.29
CA ARG A 68 4.47 -1.51 -5.27
C ARG A 68 3.93 -1.75 -3.86
N ALA A 69 2.62 -1.98 -3.72
CA ALA A 69 2.01 -2.33 -2.44
C ALA A 69 2.56 -3.67 -1.94
N VAL A 70 2.54 -4.70 -2.80
CA VAL A 70 3.04 -6.04 -2.48
C VAL A 70 4.51 -5.98 -2.09
N GLN A 71 5.35 -5.27 -2.85
CA GLN A 71 6.78 -5.13 -2.53
C GLN A 71 7.01 -4.50 -1.15
N ARG A 72 6.19 -3.52 -0.78
CA ARG A 72 6.26 -2.86 0.54
C ARG A 72 5.82 -3.78 1.66
N THR A 73 4.70 -4.48 1.49
CA THR A 73 4.20 -5.46 2.46
C THR A 73 5.21 -6.58 2.66
N PHE A 74 5.77 -7.10 1.57
CA PHE A 74 6.76 -8.17 1.62
C PHE A 74 8.05 -7.71 2.32
N GLY A 75 8.51 -6.49 2.03
CA GLY A 75 9.65 -5.88 2.72
C GLY A 75 9.41 -5.73 4.23
N THR A 76 8.21 -5.31 4.65
CA THR A 76 7.84 -5.24 6.07
C THR A 76 7.82 -6.62 6.73
N VAL A 77 7.27 -7.63 6.06
CA VAL A 77 7.22 -9.01 6.59
C VAL A 77 8.62 -9.59 6.73
N ILE A 78 9.47 -9.48 5.70
CA ILE A 78 10.85 -9.95 5.77
C ILE A 78 11.61 -9.21 6.86
N GLY A 79 11.51 -7.88 6.92
CA GLY A 79 12.18 -7.07 7.94
C GLY A 79 11.75 -7.42 9.36
N ALA A 80 10.44 -7.67 9.56
CA ALA A 80 9.92 -8.13 10.85
C ALA A 80 10.47 -9.51 11.22
N LEU A 81 10.49 -10.46 10.28
CA LEU A 81 11.05 -11.80 10.49
C LEU A 81 12.55 -11.75 10.82
N SER A 82 13.33 -10.95 10.09
CA SER A 82 14.77 -10.80 10.35
C SER A 82 15.03 -10.12 11.70
N GLY A 83 14.23 -9.11 12.07
CA GLY A 83 14.33 -8.47 13.39
C GLY A 83 13.99 -9.42 14.53
N LEU A 84 12.96 -10.26 14.35
CA LEU A 84 12.60 -11.29 15.33
C LEU A 84 13.71 -12.33 15.49
N ALA A 85 14.32 -12.76 14.38
CA ALA A 85 15.47 -13.66 14.41
C ALA A 85 16.69 -13.05 15.11
N GLY A 86 16.93 -11.75 14.91
CA GLY A 86 17.97 -11.00 15.61
C GLY A 86 17.75 -10.96 17.12
N LEU A 87 16.53 -10.63 17.56
CA LEU A 87 16.14 -10.67 18.98
C LEU A 87 16.33 -12.06 19.60
N TYR A 88 16.03 -13.11 18.84
CA TYR A 88 16.24 -14.49 19.29
C TYR A 88 17.73 -14.82 19.48
N MET A 89 18.59 -14.35 18.58
CA MET A 89 20.06 -14.47 18.74
C MET A 89 20.56 -13.67 19.94
N GLU A 90 20.07 -12.44 20.12
CA GLU A 90 20.47 -11.58 21.25
C GLU A 90 20.16 -12.24 22.59
N LEU A 91 19.01 -12.92 22.72
CA LEU A 91 18.62 -13.64 23.93
C LEU A 91 19.64 -14.70 24.37
N TYR A 92 20.38 -15.30 23.42
CA TYR A 92 21.42 -16.28 23.71
C TYR A 92 22.79 -15.63 23.92
N SER A 93 23.11 -14.59 23.14
CA SER A 93 24.38 -13.87 23.25
C SER A 93 24.50 -13.02 24.53
N PHE A 94 23.40 -12.46 25.03
CA PHE A 94 23.39 -11.62 26.23
C PHE A 94 23.84 -12.36 27.51
N PRO A 95 23.29 -13.55 27.85
CA PRO A 95 23.79 -14.32 29.00
C PRO A 95 25.21 -14.87 28.77
N ALA A 96 25.59 -15.16 27.51
CA ALA A 96 26.95 -15.61 27.19
C ALA A 96 28.03 -14.50 27.34
N MET A 97 27.65 -13.22 27.26
CA MET A 97 28.56 -12.10 27.48
C MET A 97 28.72 -11.74 28.97
N LEU A 98 27.74 -12.12 29.80
CA LEU A 98 27.71 -11.86 31.25
C LEU A 98 28.30 -13.02 32.08
N ALA A 99 28.56 -14.18 31.47
CA ALA A 99 29.23 -15.34 32.07
C ALA A 99 30.74 -15.30 31.83
#